data_AF-A0A975HS73-F1
#
_entry.id   AF-A0A975HS73-F1
#
_cell.length_a   1.000
_cell.length_b   1.000
_cell.length_c   1.000
_cell.angle_alpha   90.00
_cell.angle_beta   90.00
_cell.angle_gamma   90.00
#
_symmetry.space_group_name_H-M   'P 1'
#
loop_
_entity.id
_entity.type
_entity.pdbx_description
1 polymer ?
#
loop_
_entity_poly.entity_id
_entity_poly.type
_entity_poly.pdbx_seq_one_letter_code
_entity_poly.pdbx_strand_id
1 'polypeptide(L)'
;MKKPVGAARTRRVRAAVATAVLCLALPALAPEAKALLAPHYYEQARREAASVIVLEISAVTPPEGAFGQCQVAGIVRRVERGTAFAAGQAATIGVPCATPQARPPLGGTIYQDMARLKAAPYGRAYLDAAGGLALSQYEALDALP
;
A
#
# COMPACT_ATOMS: atom_id res chain seq x y z
N MET A 1 -89.61 -0.90 24.81
CA MET A 1 -89.20 -1.73 25.97
C MET A 1 -87.76 -1.41 26.36
N LYS A 2 -87.55 -1.07 27.64
CA LYS A 2 -86.34 -1.16 28.52
C LYS A 2 -84.94 -0.75 27.99
N LYS A 3 -84.37 0.28 28.66
CA LYS A 3 -82.91 0.44 28.89
C LYS A 3 -82.35 -0.77 29.67
N PRO A 4 -81.02 -1.02 29.63
CA PRO A 4 -80.22 -0.52 30.75
C PRO A 4 -78.86 0.09 30.36
N VAL A 5 -78.49 1.05 31.20
CA VAL A 5 -77.14 1.58 31.45
C VAL A 5 -76.33 0.50 32.18
N GLY A 6 -75.04 0.37 31.87
CA GLY A 6 -74.12 -0.51 32.61
C GLY A 6 -72.66 -0.14 32.37
N ALA A 7 -72.09 0.60 33.31
CA ALA A 7 -70.68 0.94 33.39
C ALA A 7 -69.80 -0.29 33.65
N ALA A 8 -68.54 -0.28 33.21
CA ALA A 8 -67.41 -0.75 34.02
C ALA A 8 -66.08 -0.54 33.28
N ARG A 9 -65.34 0.45 33.76
CA ARG A 9 -63.90 0.64 33.58
C ARG A 9 -63.19 -0.65 34.01
N THR A 10 -62.47 -1.32 33.13
CA THR A 10 -61.51 -2.37 33.54
C THR A 10 -60.21 -2.22 32.76
N ARG A 11 -59.20 -1.68 33.45
CA ARG A 11 -57.79 -1.82 33.09
C ARG A 11 -57.50 -3.29 32.87
N ARG A 12 -57.01 -3.65 31.69
CA ARG A 12 -56.21 -4.85 31.48
C ARG A 12 -54.90 -4.44 30.84
N VAL A 13 -53.91 -4.32 31.71
CA VAL A 13 -52.48 -4.43 31.36
C VAL A 13 -52.22 -5.89 30.99
N ARG A 14 -51.22 -6.10 30.11
CA ARG A 14 -50.63 -7.37 29.60
C ARG A 14 -51.22 -7.76 28.24
N ALA A 15 -50.46 -8.06 27.19
CA ALA A 15 -49.02 -8.17 27.00
C ALA A 15 -48.72 -8.19 25.47
N ALA A 16 -47.50 -7.77 25.13
CA ALA A 16 -46.62 -8.29 24.08
C ALA A 16 -47.21 -8.72 22.72
N VAL A 17 -46.96 -7.92 21.68
CA VAL A 17 -46.70 -8.35 20.29
C VAL A 17 -45.78 -7.26 19.67
N ALA A 18 -44.46 -7.38 19.72
CA ALA A 18 -43.61 -8.05 18.73
C ALA A 18 -43.71 -7.44 17.30
N THR A 19 -42.84 -6.49 16.95
CA THR A 19 -42.14 -6.51 15.65
C THR A 19 -40.91 -5.59 15.68
N ALA A 20 -39.73 -6.21 15.60
CA ALA A 20 -38.45 -5.54 15.47
C ALA A 20 -38.35 -4.88 14.08
N VAL A 21 -38.09 -3.57 14.03
CA VAL A 21 -37.72 -2.90 12.77
C VAL A 21 -36.23 -3.16 12.53
N LEU A 22 -36.02 -4.01 11.55
CA LEU A 22 -34.78 -4.60 11.07
C LEU A 22 -33.82 -3.51 10.56
N CYS A 23 -32.65 -3.39 11.20
CA CYS A 23 -31.48 -2.65 10.71
C CYS A 23 -31.09 -3.16 9.31
N LEU A 24 -31.36 -2.39 8.26
CA LEU A 24 -30.89 -2.68 6.91
C LEU A 24 -30.36 -1.41 6.25
N ALA A 25 -29.04 -1.42 6.01
CA ALA A 25 -28.28 -0.69 4.98
C ALA A 25 -27.08 0.11 5.52
N LEU A 26 -26.03 -0.60 5.91
CA LEU A 26 -24.65 -0.13 5.69
C LEU A 26 -23.93 -1.19 4.86
N PRO A 27 -23.95 -1.15 3.51
CA PRO A 27 -23.00 -1.93 2.74
C PRO A 27 -21.62 -1.31 2.94
N ALA A 28 -20.80 -2.06 3.66
CA ALA A 28 -19.37 -1.99 3.81
C ALA A 28 -18.64 -1.17 2.74
N LEU A 29 -18.03 -0.05 3.17
CA LEU A 29 -16.73 0.35 2.64
C LEU A 29 -15.68 -0.67 3.14
N ALA A 30 -15.74 -1.90 2.64
CA ALA A 30 -14.63 -2.81 2.81
C ALA A 30 -13.55 -2.36 1.83
N PRO A 31 -12.34 -1.96 2.27
CA PRO A 31 -11.25 -1.78 1.35
C PRO A 31 -11.06 -3.09 0.59
N GLU A 32 -10.90 -3.04 -0.73
CA GLU A 32 -10.48 -4.20 -1.51
C GLU A 32 -9.24 -4.77 -0.82
N ALA A 33 -9.37 -5.99 -0.28
CA ALA A 33 -8.25 -6.71 0.30
C ALA A 33 -7.28 -7.07 -0.83
N LYS A 34 -6.45 -6.10 -1.23
CA LYS A 34 -5.29 -6.37 -2.07
C LYS A 34 -4.43 -7.34 -1.25
N ALA A 35 -4.08 -8.48 -1.83
CA ALA A 35 -3.25 -9.51 -1.21
C ALA A 35 -1.78 -9.05 -1.07
N LEU A 36 -1.58 -7.83 -0.58
CA LEU A 36 -0.30 -7.30 -0.14
C LEU A 36 -0.02 -7.85 1.27
N LEU A 37 1.26 -7.88 1.64
CA LEU A 37 1.63 -8.15 3.01
C LEU A 37 1.10 -7.04 3.93
N ALA A 38 0.95 -7.35 5.22
CA ALA A 38 0.57 -6.36 6.20
C ALA A 38 1.63 -5.23 6.26
N PRO A 39 1.23 -3.95 6.46
CA PRO A 39 2.14 -2.80 6.39
C PRO A 39 3.42 -2.91 7.22
N HIS A 40 3.33 -3.55 8.40
CA HIS A 40 4.45 -3.69 9.33
C HIS A 40 5.63 -4.49 8.74
N TYR A 41 5.40 -5.41 7.79
CA TYR A 41 6.48 -6.13 7.12
C TYR A 41 7.32 -5.20 6.23
N TYR A 42 6.68 -4.27 5.52
CA TYR A 42 7.37 -3.30 4.68
C TYR A 42 8.15 -2.28 5.51
N GLU A 43 7.56 -1.82 6.62
CA GLU A 43 8.25 -0.95 7.57
C GLU A 43 9.45 -1.65 8.20
N GLN A 44 9.30 -2.91 8.58
CA GLN A 44 10.39 -3.72 9.11
C GLN A 44 11.51 -3.86 8.08
N ALA A 45 11.18 -4.16 6.82
CA ALA A 45 12.17 -4.22 5.74
C ALA A 45 12.94 -2.88 5.57
N ARG A 46 12.27 -1.73 5.67
CA ARG A 46 12.94 -0.42 5.66
C ARG A 46 13.83 -0.22 6.88
N ARG A 47 13.38 -0.62 8.08
CA ARG A 47 14.18 -0.50 9.31
C ARG A 47 15.42 -1.39 9.27
N GLU A 48 15.30 -2.60 8.75
CA GLU A 48 16.33 -3.64 8.75
C GLU A 48 17.24 -3.64 7.52
N ALA A 49 16.92 -2.86 6.47
CA ALA A 49 17.76 -2.78 5.27
C ALA A 49 19.23 -2.47 5.60
N ALA A 50 20.14 -3.31 5.14
CA ALA A 50 21.57 -3.21 5.41
C ALA A 50 22.17 -1.88 4.92
N SER A 51 21.70 -1.36 3.78
CA SER A 51 22.08 -0.03 3.28
C SER A 51 20.86 0.78 2.86
N VAL A 52 20.97 2.10 2.96
CA VAL A 52 19.97 3.03 2.42
C VAL A 52 20.71 4.12 1.66
N ILE A 53 20.40 4.25 0.38
CA ILE A 53 21.06 5.21 -0.51
C ILE A 53 20.04 6.07 -1.23
N VAL A 54 20.44 7.28 -1.60
CA VAL A 54 19.70 8.17 -2.49
C VAL A 54 20.50 8.36 -3.77
N LEU A 55 19.88 7.99 -4.88
CA LEU A 55 20.40 8.09 -6.24
C LEU A 55 19.88 9.36 -6.88
N GLU A 56 20.74 10.07 -7.60
CA GLU A 56 20.32 10.92 -8.72
C GLU A 56 20.12 10.01 -9.93
N ILE A 57 18.88 9.94 -10.41
CA ILE A 57 18.47 9.02 -11.47
C ILE A 57 18.93 9.58 -12.80
N SER A 58 19.71 8.81 -13.55
CA SER A 58 20.16 9.17 -14.89
C SER A 58 19.41 8.39 -15.97
N ALA A 59 19.00 7.15 -15.69
CA ALA A 59 18.25 6.34 -16.63
C ALA A 59 17.36 5.30 -15.92
N VAL A 60 16.22 5.01 -16.55
CA VAL A 60 15.33 3.90 -16.16
C VAL A 60 15.05 3.03 -17.37
N THR A 61 15.61 1.83 -17.36
CA THR A 61 15.36 0.81 -18.39
C THR A 61 14.13 -0.01 -18.00
N PRO A 62 13.11 -0.12 -18.87
CA PRO A 62 11.92 -0.91 -18.58
C PRO A 62 12.22 -2.43 -18.51
N PRO A 63 11.35 -3.22 -17.86
CA PRO A 63 11.43 -4.67 -17.92
C PRO A 63 11.07 -5.18 -19.33
N GLU A 64 11.45 -6.41 -19.66
CA GLU A 64 11.11 -7.03 -20.95
C GLU A 64 9.60 -7.24 -21.14
N GLY A 65 8.85 -7.44 -20.05
CA GLY A 65 7.40 -7.66 -20.06
C GLY A 65 6.59 -6.45 -19.58
N ALA A 66 5.27 -6.65 -19.43
CA ALA A 66 4.37 -5.62 -18.93
C ALA A 66 4.67 -5.20 -17.47
N PHE A 67 5.30 -6.09 -16.70
CA PHE A 67 5.82 -5.86 -15.35
C PHE A 67 7.07 -6.72 -15.12
N GLY A 68 7.91 -6.33 -14.18
CA GLY A 68 9.18 -7.01 -13.90
C GLY A 68 10.13 -6.11 -13.13
N GLN A 69 11.43 -6.24 -13.38
CA GLN A 69 12.46 -5.36 -12.81
C GLN A 69 12.79 -4.24 -13.81
N CYS A 70 12.48 -3.00 -13.44
CA CYS A 70 13.09 -1.83 -14.05
C CYS A 70 14.55 -1.74 -13.57
N GLN A 71 15.48 -1.39 -14.44
CA GLN A 71 16.83 -1.05 -14.03
C GLN A 71 16.93 0.46 -13.86
N VAL A 72 17.09 0.93 -12.62
CA VAL A 72 17.27 2.34 -12.30
C VAL A 72 18.75 2.61 -12.09
N ALA A 73 19.37 3.28 -13.06
CA ALA A 73 20.77 3.66 -13.02
C ALA A 73 20.92 5.11 -12.57
N GLY A 74 21.98 5.40 -11.84
CA GLY A 74 22.24 6.73 -11.31
C GLY A 74 23.56 6.86 -10.57
N ILE A 75 23.76 8.04 -9.99
CA ILE A 75 24.90 8.33 -9.11
C ILE A 75 24.39 8.43 -7.68
N VAL A 76 25.05 7.75 -6.75
CA VAL A 76 24.74 7.85 -5.32
C VAL A 76 25.08 9.26 -4.85
N ARG A 77 24.07 10.06 -4.50
CA ARG A 77 24.26 11.41 -3.95
C ARG A 77 24.37 11.40 -2.44
N ARG A 78 23.70 10.44 -1.79
CA ARG A 78 23.69 10.32 -0.33
C ARG A 78 23.69 8.86 0.08
N VAL A 79 24.48 8.53 1.09
CA VAL A 79 24.39 7.26 1.82
C VAL A 79 23.78 7.58 3.17
N GLU A 80 22.56 7.14 3.41
CA GLU A 80 21.83 7.38 4.66
C GLU A 80 22.15 6.30 5.70
N ARG A 81 22.49 5.08 5.24
CA ARG A 81 22.92 3.96 6.09
C ARG A 81 23.76 2.95 5.30
N GLY A 82 24.67 2.28 6.00
CA GLY A 82 25.51 1.21 5.46
C GLY A 82 26.79 1.73 4.82
N THR A 83 27.66 0.81 4.40
CA THR A 83 28.98 1.11 3.81
C THR A 83 29.22 0.38 2.49
N ALA A 84 28.22 -0.32 1.95
CA ALA A 84 28.34 -1.04 0.68
C ALA A 84 28.41 -0.11 -0.55
N PHE A 85 28.02 1.15 -0.37
CA PHE A 85 28.01 2.19 -1.39
C PHE A 85 28.70 3.45 -0.86
N ALA A 86 29.27 4.23 -1.76
CA ALA A 86 29.85 5.54 -1.46
C ALA A 86 29.14 6.66 -2.24
N ALA A 87 29.14 7.88 -1.70
CA ALA A 87 28.70 9.05 -2.46
C ALA A 87 29.60 9.26 -3.69
N GLY A 88 29.01 9.63 -4.83
CA GLY A 88 29.67 9.73 -6.13
C GLY A 88 29.80 8.41 -6.89
N GLN A 89 29.48 7.27 -6.27
CA GLN A 89 29.53 5.97 -6.93
C GLN A 89 28.36 5.81 -7.91
N ALA A 90 28.62 5.27 -9.10
CA ALA A 90 27.57 4.82 -10.00
C ALA A 90 26.92 3.52 -9.48
N ALA A 91 25.59 3.44 -9.55
CA ALA A 91 24.86 2.25 -9.15
C ALA A 91 23.65 2.01 -10.06
N THR A 92 23.29 0.74 -10.20
CA THR A 92 22.08 0.30 -10.90
C THR A 92 21.27 -0.57 -9.96
N ILE A 93 20.03 -0.19 -9.69
CA ILE A 93 19.14 -0.88 -8.78
C ILE A 93 17.99 -1.51 -9.57
N GLY A 94 17.77 -2.81 -9.35
CA GLY A 94 16.58 -3.50 -9.84
C GLY A 94 15.36 -3.09 -9.00
N VAL A 95 14.40 -2.42 -9.62
CA VAL A 95 13.17 -1.95 -8.99
C VAL A 95 11.98 -2.66 -9.60
N PRO A 96 11.18 -3.42 -8.83
CA PRO A 96 9.94 -3.98 -9.34
C PRO A 96 9.05 -2.86 -9.86
N CYS A 97 8.64 -2.95 -11.13
CA CYS A 97 7.84 -1.92 -11.77
C CYS A 97 6.85 -2.54 -12.77
N ALA A 98 5.83 -1.76 -13.11
CA ALA A 98 4.78 -2.15 -14.01
C ALA A 98 4.45 -1.01 -14.98
N THR A 99 4.07 -1.37 -16.20
CA THR A 99 3.47 -0.44 -17.16
C THR A 99 2.03 -0.09 -16.74
N PRO A 100 1.46 1.05 -17.17
CA PRO A 100 0.15 1.52 -16.68
C PRO A 100 -1.02 0.54 -16.89
N GLN A 101 -0.96 -0.28 -17.95
CA GLN A 101 -1.99 -1.27 -18.28
C GLN A 101 -1.70 -2.67 -17.72
N ALA A 102 -0.54 -2.87 -17.08
CA ALA A 102 -0.19 -4.15 -16.52
C ALA A 102 -1.05 -4.48 -15.30
N ARG A 103 -1.25 -5.78 -15.10
CA ARG A 103 -1.91 -6.34 -13.93
C ARG A 103 -0.97 -7.33 -13.26
N PRO A 104 0.05 -6.85 -12.51
CA PRO A 104 0.94 -7.74 -11.80
C PRO A 104 0.15 -8.61 -10.80
N PRO A 105 0.63 -9.84 -10.51
CA PRO A 105 -0.01 -10.68 -9.51
C PRO A 105 -0.02 -9.97 -8.15
N LEU A 106 -1.11 -10.14 -7.41
CA LEU A 106 -1.17 -9.67 -6.03
C LEU A 106 -0.25 -10.54 -5.16
N GLY A 107 0.52 -9.91 -4.29
CA GLY A 107 1.47 -10.58 -3.41
C GLY A 107 2.33 -9.60 -2.63
N GLY A 108 3.45 -10.07 -2.08
CA GLY A 108 4.36 -9.23 -1.30
C GLY A 108 5.11 -8.15 -2.07
N THR A 109 5.17 -8.24 -3.41
CA THR A 109 5.92 -7.31 -4.25
C THR A 109 5.15 -6.01 -4.48
N ILE A 110 5.81 -4.88 -4.22
CA ILE A 110 5.30 -3.55 -4.57
C ILE A 110 5.87 -3.18 -5.93
N TYR A 111 5.01 -3.22 -6.96
CA TYR A 111 5.38 -2.76 -8.30
C TYR A 111 5.20 -1.25 -8.40
N GLN A 112 6.30 -0.55 -8.68
CA GLN A 112 6.31 0.89 -8.94
C GLN A 112 5.67 1.21 -10.31
N ASP A 113 5.07 2.38 -10.40
CA ASP A 113 4.65 2.91 -11.70
C ASP A 113 5.87 3.31 -12.52
N MET A 114 6.01 2.71 -13.72
CA MET A 114 7.18 2.95 -14.57
C MET A 114 7.28 4.40 -15.04
N ALA A 115 6.16 5.09 -15.30
CA ALA A 115 6.18 6.48 -15.75
C ALA A 115 6.66 7.40 -14.62
N ARG A 116 6.22 7.14 -13.38
CA ARG A 116 6.70 7.82 -12.19
C ARG A 116 8.19 7.60 -11.97
N LEU A 117 8.70 6.37 -12.11
CA LEU A 117 10.14 6.10 -11.99
C LEU A 117 10.96 6.89 -13.02
N LYS A 118 10.46 6.97 -14.27
CA LYS A 118 11.14 7.73 -15.34
C LYS A 118 11.12 9.24 -15.13
N ALA A 119 10.11 9.77 -14.45
CA ALA A 119 9.97 11.20 -14.19
C ALA A 119 10.71 11.66 -12.93
N ALA A 120 11.03 10.75 -12.02
CA ALA A 120 11.67 11.09 -10.76
C ALA A 120 13.15 11.48 -10.96
N PRO A 121 13.58 12.64 -10.44
CA PRO A 121 14.99 13.03 -10.48
C PRO A 121 15.85 12.26 -9.47
N TYR A 122 15.25 11.78 -8.38
CA TYR A 122 15.96 11.03 -7.34
C TYR A 122 15.21 9.77 -6.92
N GLY A 123 15.95 8.84 -6.33
CA GLY A 123 15.40 7.59 -5.83
C GLY A 123 16.07 7.13 -4.56
N ARG A 124 15.28 6.86 -3.50
CA ARG A 124 15.78 6.23 -2.28
C ARG A 124 15.58 4.72 -2.36
N ALA A 125 16.67 3.98 -2.24
CA ALA A 125 16.68 2.52 -2.26
C ALA A 125 17.04 1.97 -0.87
N TYR A 126 16.20 1.08 -0.35
CA TYR A 126 16.45 0.32 0.87
C TYR A 126 16.97 -1.04 0.48
N LEU A 127 18.24 -1.30 0.74
CA LEU A 127 18.98 -2.44 0.21
C LEU A 127 19.26 -3.48 1.29
N ASP A 128 19.08 -4.75 0.93
CA ASP A 128 19.55 -5.88 1.72
C ASP A 128 21.08 -6.02 1.61
N ALA A 129 21.64 -7.03 2.30
CA ALA A 129 23.09 -7.26 2.31
C ALA A 129 23.66 -7.69 0.93
N ALA A 130 22.82 -8.17 0.02
CA ALA A 130 23.21 -8.53 -1.34
C ALA A 130 23.14 -7.33 -2.31
N GLY A 131 22.65 -6.17 -1.86
CA GLY A 131 22.46 -4.98 -2.68
C GLY A 131 21.15 -4.98 -3.48
N GLY A 132 20.23 -5.92 -3.20
CA GLY A 132 18.88 -5.93 -3.75
C GLY A 132 17.91 -5.10 -2.91
N LEU A 133 16.75 -4.73 -3.46
CA LEU A 133 15.72 -4.03 -2.68
C LEU A 133 15.14 -4.93 -1.59
N ALA A 134 15.30 -4.54 -0.33
CA ALA A 134 14.65 -5.20 0.79
C ALA A 134 13.13 -5.11 0.62
N LEU A 135 12.44 -6.24 0.37
CA LEU A 135 10.99 -6.33 0.18
C LEU A 135 10.40 -5.24 -0.75
N SER A 136 11.03 -5.02 -1.92
CA SER A 136 10.62 -4.03 -2.93
C SER A 136 10.62 -2.56 -2.46
N GLN A 137 11.31 -2.24 -1.35
CA GLN A 137 11.28 -0.91 -0.76
C GLN A 137 12.12 0.10 -1.55
N TYR A 138 11.44 0.89 -2.37
CA TYR A 138 11.99 1.98 -3.16
C TYR A 138 11.05 3.18 -3.14
N GLU A 139 11.61 4.38 -3.11
CA GLU A 139 10.86 5.63 -3.10
C GLU A 139 11.38 6.55 -4.22
N ALA A 140 10.50 6.92 -5.15
CA ALA A 140 10.75 7.96 -6.13
C ALA A 140 10.58 9.34 -5.48
N LEU A 141 11.60 10.20 -5.62
CA LEU A 141 11.73 11.47 -4.91
C LEU A 141 11.85 12.64 -5.90
N ASP A 142 11.18 13.74 -5.61
CA ASP A 142 11.20 14.96 -6.45
C ASP A 142 12.40 15.88 -6.15
N ALA A 143 13.03 15.70 -4.99
CA ALA A 143 14.20 16.48 -4.56
C ALA A 143 15.15 15.62 -3.73
N LEU A 144 16.41 16.06 -3.64
CA LEU A 144 17.40 15.45 -2.77
C LEU A 144 17.03 15.75 -1.29
N PRO A 145 16.87 14.73 -0.43
CA PRO A 145 16.51 14.90 0.99
C PRO A 145 17.71 15.24 1.88
#